data_AF-A0A978VC06-F1
#
_entry.id   AF-A0A978VC06-F1
#
_cell.length_a   1.000
_cell.length_b   1.000
_cell.length_c   1.000
_cell.angle_alpha   90.00
_cell.angle_beta   90.00
_cell.angle_gamma   90.00
#
_symmetry.space_group_name_H-M   'P 1'
#
loop_
_entity.id
_entity.type
_entity.pdbx_description
1 polymer ?
#
loop_
_entity_poly.entity_id
_entity_poly.type
_entity_poly.pdbx_seq_one_letter_code
_entity_poly.pdbx_strand_id
1 'polypeptide(L)'
;MSEGEQKVVCVTGASGYIASWVVKLLLERGYTVKASVRDPKIHPNLMELRLELNDVVDDPTKTEHLLSLDGAKERLHLFKADLLVEGAFDALVDGCKGVFHIASPVLLSVNDPQAELIDPAVKGTLNVLKSCVKVPSIKRVVLTSSLASVAVNGRPLSPDVVVDETWFSDVVYCEQQKLWYMVSKTLAEEAAWKFAKENRIDLVTLHPGPVIGPLLQPTINFSVEALLKDITGTGAQTFPNAVYGFVDVRDVAYSHVQAFEVPSASGRYCLVERVAHLIEAFKILKELYPSLKVPEK
;
A
#
# COMPACT_ATOMS: atom_id res chain seq x y z
N MET A 1 17.92 -13.37 -24.10
CA MET A 1 16.87 -13.16 -23.09
C MET A 1 15.53 -13.27 -23.80
N SER A 2 14.70 -14.23 -23.43
CA SER A 2 13.38 -14.41 -24.05
C SER A 2 12.42 -13.30 -23.60
N GLU A 3 11.37 -13.01 -24.38
CA GLU A 3 10.34 -12.03 -24.00
C GLU A 3 9.70 -12.33 -22.63
N GLY A 4 9.70 -13.60 -22.20
CA GLY A 4 9.21 -14.03 -20.89
C GLY A 4 10.04 -13.55 -19.69
N GLU A 5 11.35 -13.33 -19.84
CA GLU A 5 12.21 -12.80 -18.76
C GLU A 5 12.02 -11.29 -18.52
N GLN A 6 11.35 -10.59 -19.44
CA GLN A 6 11.16 -9.13 -19.36
C GLN A 6 9.98 -8.70 -18.49
N LYS A 7 9.11 -9.63 -18.07
CA LYS A 7 7.84 -9.33 -17.38
C LYS A 7 7.70 -9.99 -16.00
N VAL A 8 8.80 -10.30 -15.31
CA VAL A 8 8.73 -10.80 -13.92
C VAL A 8 8.80 -9.63 -12.95
N VAL A 9 7.81 -9.51 -12.07
CA VAL A 9 7.74 -8.46 -11.05
C VAL A 9 7.39 -9.01 -9.67
N CYS A 10 7.79 -8.30 -8.64
CA CYS A 10 7.48 -8.62 -7.25
C CYS A 10 6.39 -7.67 -6.71
N VAL A 11 5.42 -8.20 -5.96
CA VAL A 11 4.43 -7.42 -5.20
C VAL A 11 4.45 -7.86 -3.74
N THR A 12 4.74 -6.94 -2.81
CA THR A 12 4.76 -7.29 -1.39
C THR A 12 3.39 -7.10 -0.73
N GLY A 13 2.97 -8.02 0.13
CA GLY A 13 1.69 -7.89 0.87
C GLY A 13 0.47 -8.03 -0.03
N ALA A 14 0.56 -8.95 -0.99
CA ALA A 14 -0.37 -9.14 -2.10
C ALA A 14 -1.83 -9.35 -1.70
N SER A 15 -2.08 -9.88 -0.49
CA SER A 15 -3.44 -10.09 0.04
C SER A 15 -4.11 -8.80 0.54
N GLY A 16 -3.41 -7.67 0.53
CA GLY A 16 -3.94 -6.38 0.92
C GLY A 16 -4.85 -5.76 -0.13
N TYR A 17 -5.66 -4.78 0.28
CA TYR A 17 -6.66 -4.13 -0.56
C TYR A 17 -6.08 -3.57 -1.87
N ILE A 18 -5.14 -2.63 -1.81
CA ILE A 18 -4.47 -2.06 -3.00
C ILE A 18 -3.67 -3.14 -3.74
N ALA A 19 -2.95 -3.98 -3.00
CA ALA A 19 -2.03 -4.94 -3.59
C ALA A 19 -2.75 -6.00 -4.44
N SER A 20 -3.94 -6.46 -4.02
CA SER A 20 -4.75 -7.42 -4.80
C SER A 20 -5.16 -6.86 -6.17
N TRP A 21 -5.50 -5.57 -6.23
CA TRP A 21 -5.79 -4.88 -7.50
C TRP A 21 -4.55 -4.69 -8.37
N VAL A 22 -3.40 -4.39 -7.77
CA VAL A 22 -2.11 -4.32 -8.50
C VAL A 22 -1.76 -5.70 -9.09
N VAL A 23 -1.90 -6.78 -8.32
CA VAL A 23 -1.68 -8.15 -8.80
C VAL A 23 -2.62 -8.48 -9.97
N LYS A 24 -3.92 -8.19 -9.83
CA LYS A 24 -4.91 -8.39 -10.90
C LYS A 24 -4.49 -7.68 -12.19
N LEU A 25 -4.19 -6.39 -12.11
CA LEU A 25 -3.83 -5.59 -13.29
C LEU A 25 -2.52 -6.06 -13.93
N LEU A 26 -1.52 -6.46 -13.14
CA LEU A 26 -0.28 -7.03 -13.65
C LEU A 26 -0.52 -8.35 -14.40
N LEU A 27 -1.34 -9.25 -13.85
CA LEU A 27 -1.67 -10.52 -14.51
C LEU A 27 -2.43 -10.31 -15.84
N GLU A 28 -3.35 -9.35 -15.88
CA GLU A 28 -4.08 -8.92 -17.09
C GLU A 28 -3.15 -8.37 -18.17
N ARG A 29 -2.05 -7.71 -17.78
CA ARG A 29 -1.02 -7.20 -18.71
C ARG A 29 0.03 -8.26 -19.09
N GLY A 30 -0.16 -9.50 -18.63
CA GLY A 30 0.68 -10.64 -18.95
C GLY A 30 2.01 -10.66 -18.19
N TYR A 31 2.08 -10.02 -17.02
CA TYR A 31 3.22 -10.16 -16.12
C TYR A 31 3.19 -11.50 -15.39
N THR A 32 4.38 -12.02 -15.10
CA THR A 32 4.58 -13.03 -14.06
C THR A 32 4.79 -12.31 -12.74
N VAL A 33 3.94 -12.61 -11.76
CA VAL A 33 3.89 -11.91 -10.48
C VAL A 33 4.40 -12.84 -9.38
N LYS A 34 5.51 -12.48 -8.75
CA LYS A 34 5.95 -13.03 -7.47
C LYS A 34 5.32 -12.21 -6.35
N ALA A 35 4.47 -12.80 -5.55
CA ALA A 35 3.64 -12.08 -4.58
C ALA A 35 3.93 -12.56 -3.17
N SER A 36 4.28 -11.65 -2.24
CA SER A 36 4.41 -12.04 -0.83
C SER A 36 3.10 -11.96 -0.08
N VAL A 37 2.85 -12.94 0.78
CA VAL A 37 1.75 -12.95 1.73
C VAL A 37 2.29 -13.23 3.14
N ARG A 38 1.66 -12.63 4.15
CA ARG A 38 2.03 -12.82 5.56
C ARG A 38 1.33 -14.06 6.11
N ASP A 39 2.08 -14.88 6.84
CA ASP A 39 1.55 -15.92 7.71
C ASP A 39 1.65 -15.46 9.18
N PRO A 40 0.54 -15.44 9.94
CA PRO A 40 0.58 -15.10 11.37
C PRO A 40 1.32 -16.12 12.26
N LYS A 41 1.71 -17.31 11.78
CA LYS A 41 2.28 -18.40 12.60
C LYS A 41 3.77 -18.71 12.40
N ILE A 42 4.51 -17.96 11.57
CA ILE A 42 5.94 -18.21 11.38
C ILE A 42 6.74 -17.85 12.64
N HIS A 43 7.34 -18.87 13.25
CA HIS A 43 8.47 -18.73 14.16
C HIS A 43 9.70 -18.26 13.34
N PRO A 44 10.52 -17.31 13.83
CA PRO A 44 11.58 -16.61 13.06
C PRO A 44 12.71 -17.48 12.45
N ASN A 45 12.66 -18.81 12.53
CA ASN A 45 13.78 -19.70 12.20
C ASN A 45 13.55 -20.60 10.96
N LEU A 46 12.53 -20.36 10.13
CA LEU A 46 12.35 -21.13 8.88
C LEU A 46 12.65 -20.23 7.69
N MET A 47 13.93 -20.13 7.37
CA MET A 47 14.46 -19.50 6.17
C MET A 47 14.47 -20.55 5.05
N GLU A 48 14.03 -20.14 3.86
CA GLU A 48 14.14 -20.88 2.59
C GLU A 48 13.28 -22.16 2.45
N LEU A 49 12.10 -22.02 1.85
CA LEU A 49 11.60 -23.05 0.95
C LEU A 49 10.71 -22.42 -0.14
N ARG A 50 10.96 -22.78 -1.39
CA ARG A 50 10.00 -22.58 -2.49
C ARG A 50 8.90 -23.60 -2.28
N LEU A 51 7.89 -23.21 -1.52
CA LEU A 51 6.77 -24.07 -1.13
C LEU A 51 5.87 -24.29 -2.36
N GLU A 52 5.50 -25.54 -2.63
CA GLU A 52 4.46 -25.85 -3.62
C GLU A 52 3.13 -25.21 -3.16
N LEU A 53 2.18 -24.97 -4.07
CA LEU A 53 0.91 -24.27 -3.78
C LEU A 53 0.16 -24.77 -2.52
N ASN A 54 0.35 -26.03 -2.14
CA ASN A 54 -0.26 -26.66 -0.97
C ASN A 54 0.40 -26.32 0.37
N ASP A 55 1.63 -25.81 0.36
CA ASP A 55 2.42 -25.49 1.57
C ASP A 55 2.46 -23.98 1.88
N VAL A 56 1.91 -23.13 1.00
CA VAL A 56 2.02 -21.66 1.10
C VAL A 56 0.97 -21.04 2.04
N VAL A 57 -0.08 -21.76 2.42
CA VAL A 57 -1.30 -21.12 2.96
C VAL A 57 -1.93 -21.90 4.11
N ASP A 58 -1.61 -21.53 5.35
CA ASP A 58 -2.30 -22.02 6.57
C ASP A 58 -3.73 -21.46 6.71
N ASP A 59 -4.05 -20.34 6.03
CA ASP A 59 -5.38 -19.71 6.00
C ASP A 59 -5.80 -19.39 4.55
N PRO A 60 -6.46 -20.35 3.85
CA PRO A 60 -6.86 -20.24 2.45
C PRO A 60 -7.66 -18.96 2.14
N THR A 61 -8.40 -18.43 3.12
CA THR A 61 -9.25 -17.25 2.94
C THR A 61 -8.47 -15.99 2.58
N LYS A 62 -7.19 -15.92 2.94
CA LYS A 62 -6.33 -14.76 2.67
C LYS A 62 -5.75 -14.72 1.27
N THR A 63 -5.78 -15.82 0.53
CA THR A 63 -5.14 -15.91 -0.80
C THR A 63 -6.07 -16.42 -1.88
N GLU A 64 -7.21 -17.01 -1.53
CA GLU A 64 -8.20 -17.53 -2.49
C GLU A 64 -8.60 -16.49 -3.54
N HIS A 65 -8.86 -15.25 -3.11
CA HIS A 65 -9.18 -14.16 -4.04
C HIS A 65 -8.07 -13.87 -5.06
N LEU A 66 -6.79 -14.05 -4.70
CA LEU A 66 -5.66 -13.90 -5.62
C LEU A 66 -5.55 -15.09 -6.57
N LEU A 67 -5.71 -16.30 -6.05
CA LEU A 67 -5.64 -17.55 -6.82
C LEU A 67 -6.80 -17.68 -7.81
N SER A 68 -7.92 -16.98 -7.55
CA SER A 68 -9.09 -16.91 -8.43
C SER A 68 -8.95 -15.93 -9.60
N LEU A 69 -7.89 -15.10 -9.63
CA LEU A 69 -7.69 -14.11 -10.68
C LEU A 69 -7.35 -14.76 -12.02
N ASP A 70 -7.81 -14.14 -13.11
CA ASP A 70 -7.47 -14.57 -14.47
C ASP A 70 -5.96 -14.54 -14.69
N GLY A 71 -5.39 -15.67 -15.11
CA GLY A 71 -3.95 -15.83 -15.31
C GLY A 71 -3.14 -16.19 -14.06
N ALA A 72 -3.76 -16.26 -12.88
CA ALA A 72 -3.04 -16.58 -11.64
C ALA A 72 -2.44 -17.99 -11.67
N LYS A 73 -3.16 -18.98 -12.22
CA LYS A 73 -2.70 -20.38 -12.29
C LYS A 73 -1.36 -20.53 -13.00
N GLU A 74 -1.12 -19.72 -14.04
CA GLU A 74 0.08 -19.81 -14.86
C GLU A 74 1.18 -18.83 -14.43
N ARG A 75 0.80 -17.67 -13.86
CA ARG A 75 1.70 -16.52 -13.70
C ARG A 75 1.76 -15.90 -12.30
N LEU A 76 0.94 -16.37 -11.35
CA LEU A 76 1.03 -15.93 -9.95
C LEU A 76 1.82 -16.95 -9.14
N HIS A 77 2.87 -16.48 -8.48
CA HIS A 77 3.70 -17.28 -7.57
C HIS A 77 3.65 -16.64 -6.20
N LEU A 78 2.98 -17.31 -5.25
CA LEU A 78 2.89 -16.84 -3.88
C LEU A 78 4.13 -17.27 -3.09
N PHE A 79 4.67 -16.35 -2.30
CA PHE A 79 5.79 -16.56 -1.40
C PHE A 79 5.40 -16.12 0.00
N LYS A 80 5.97 -16.81 0.97
CA LYS A 80 5.90 -16.41 2.37
C LYS A 80 7.00 -15.41 2.66
N ALA A 81 6.66 -14.23 3.15
CA ALA A 81 7.65 -13.28 3.63
C ALA A 81 7.05 -12.38 4.72
N ASP A 82 7.84 -12.14 5.77
CA ASP A 82 7.51 -11.17 6.81
C ASP A 82 8.42 -9.94 6.65
N LEU A 83 7.83 -8.75 6.75
CA LEU A 83 8.54 -7.47 6.62
C LEU A 83 9.71 -7.34 7.62
N LEU A 84 9.59 -7.94 8.80
CA LEU A 84 10.54 -7.77 9.90
C LEU A 84 11.61 -8.84 9.96
N VAL A 85 11.50 -9.88 9.12
CA VAL A 85 12.52 -10.93 9.00
C VAL A 85 13.54 -10.52 7.94
N GLU A 86 14.76 -10.22 8.37
CA GLU A 86 15.84 -9.79 7.46
C GLU A 86 16.10 -10.85 6.38
N GLY A 87 16.20 -10.42 5.12
CA GLY A 87 16.45 -11.32 3.98
C GLY A 87 15.23 -12.10 3.48
N ALA A 88 14.06 -12.00 4.14
CA ALA A 88 12.85 -12.71 3.72
C ALA A 88 12.38 -12.39 2.29
N PHE A 89 12.86 -11.29 1.70
CA PHE A 89 12.51 -10.85 0.35
C PHE A 89 13.57 -11.20 -0.69
N ASP A 90 14.73 -11.75 -0.31
CA ASP A 90 15.83 -12.01 -1.24
C ASP A 90 15.41 -12.95 -2.38
N ALA A 91 14.82 -14.10 -2.07
CA ALA A 91 14.32 -15.05 -3.07
C ALA A 91 13.10 -14.53 -3.85
N LEU A 92 12.30 -13.66 -3.22
CA LEU A 92 11.11 -13.06 -3.83
C LEU A 92 11.50 -12.07 -4.94
N VAL A 93 12.49 -11.21 -4.69
CA VAL A 93 12.89 -10.17 -5.65
C VAL A 93 13.89 -10.68 -6.70
N ASP A 94 14.53 -11.83 -6.47
CA ASP A 94 15.43 -12.46 -7.44
C ASP A 94 14.79 -12.63 -8.82
N GLY A 95 15.52 -12.31 -9.88
CA GLY A 95 15.06 -12.35 -11.27
C GLY A 95 13.97 -11.32 -11.64
N CYS A 96 13.49 -10.49 -10.70
CA CYS A 96 12.47 -9.48 -10.99
C CYS A 96 13.07 -8.27 -11.71
N LYS A 97 12.24 -7.60 -12.53
CA LYS A 97 12.54 -6.31 -13.17
C LYS A 97 11.97 -5.13 -12.41
N GLY A 98 10.90 -5.34 -11.66
CA GLY A 98 10.23 -4.33 -10.86
C GLY A 98 9.78 -4.88 -9.52
N VAL A 99 9.77 -4.02 -8.51
CA VAL A 99 9.25 -4.35 -7.18
C VAL A 99 8.21 -3.31 -6.79
N PHE A 100 7.00 -3.78 -6.50
CA PHE A 100 5.89 -2.99 -5.96
C PHE A 100 5.84 -3.23 -4.45
N HIS A 101 6.47 -2.33 -3.70
CA HIS A 101 6.47 -2.40 -2.25
C HIS A 101 5.22 -1.69 -1.69
N ILE A 102 4.19 -2.47 -1.40
CA ILE A 102 2.88 -2.01 -0.93
C ILE A 102 2.66 -2.35 0.56
N ALA A 103 3.36 -3.38 1.05
CA ALA A 103 3.16 -3.91 2.39
C ALA A 103 3.62 -2.90 3.44
N SER A 104 2.72 -2.51 4.34
CA SER A 104 3.03 -1.59 5.41
C SER A 104 2.00 -1.76 6.53
N PRO A 105 2.39 -1.64 7.82
CA PRO A 105 1.44 -1.64 8.91
C PRO A 105 0.46 -0.45 8.80
N VAL A 106 -0.81 -0.70 9.11
CA VAL A 106 -1.85 0.33 9.17
C VAL A 106 -2.58 0.19 10.49
N LEU A 107 -2.14 0.96 11.49
CA LEU A 107 -2.75 1.03 12.82
C LEU A 107 -3.08 2.50 13.11
N LEU A 108 -4.33 2.77 13.49
CA LEU A 108 -4.79 4.11 13.88
C LEU A 108 -4.75 4.33 15.40
N SER A 109 -4.59 3.26 16.18
CA SER A 109 -4.43 3.30 17.64
C SER A 109 -3.38 2.29 18.04
N VAL A 110 -2.40 2.74 18.84
CA VAL A 110 -1.23 1.97 19.28
C VAL A 110 -0.86 2.39 20.69
N ASN A 111 -0.33 1.47 21.49
CA ASN A 111 0.14 1.78 22.85
C ASN A 111 1.60 2.25 22.84
N ASP A 112 2.45 1.56 22.08
CA ASP A 112 3.82 1.96 21.78
C ASP A 112 3.95 2.33 20.28
N PRO A 113 3.83 3.61 19.93
CA PRO A 113 3.95 4.06 18.54
C PRO A 113 5.28 3.69 17.88
N GLN A 114 6.36 3.67 18.65
CA GLN A 114 7.68 3.37 18.13
C GLN A 114 7.75 1.90 17.72
N ALA A 115 7.48 0.98 18.64
CA ALA A 115 7.63 -0.46 18.40
C ALA A 115 6.53 -1.04 17.50
N GLU A 116 5.29 -0.53 17.60
CA GLU A 116 4.13 -1.13 16.92
C GLU A 116 3.91 -0.57 15.51
N LEU A 117 4.41 0.64 15.20
CA LEU A 117 4.08 1.34 13.95
C LEU A 117 5.27 1.94 13.22
N ILE A 118 6.09 2.77 13.88
CA ILE A 118 7.22 3.46 13.24
C ILE A 118 8.32 2.47 12.85
N ASP A 119 8.82 1.69 13.82
CA ASP A 119 9.87 0.71 13.58
C ASP A 119 9.49 -0.31 12.51
N PRO A 120 8.29 -0.94 12.55
CA PRO A 120 7.91 -1.90 11.53
C PRO A 120 7.77 -1.29 10.13
N ALA A 121 7.30 -0.05 10.02
CA ALA A 121 7.21 0.64 8.73
C ALA A 121 8.61 0.91 8.15
N VAL A 122 9.50 1.52 8.93
CA VAL A 122 10.85 1.88 8.48
C VAL A 122 11.69 0.63 8.21
N LYS A 123 11.73 -0.32 9.17
CA LYS A 123 12.53 -1.55 9.03
C LYS A 123 12.01 -2.42 7.90
N GLY A 124 10.69 -2.55 7.75
CA GLY A 124 10.07 -3.30 6.66
C GLY A 124 10.43 -2.74 5.29
N THR A 125 10.34 -1.42 5.12
CA THR A 125 10.72 -0.76 3.87
C THR A 125 12.19 -0.93 3.55
N LEU A 126 13.08 -0.72 4.51
CA LEU A 126 14.52 -0.92 4.31
C LEU A 126 14.87 -2.39 4.03
N ASN A 127 14.16 -3.35 4.64
CA ASN A 127 14.39 -4.77 4.39
C ASN A 127 14.13 -5.13 2.92
N VAL A 128 13.01 -4.69 2.36
CA VAL A 128 12.70 -4.90 0.93
C VAL A 128 13.73 -4.22 0.03
N LEU A 129 14.11 -2.98 0.33
CA LEU A 129 15.10 -2.26 -0.48
C LEU A 129 16.49 -2.90 -0.41
N LYS A 130 16.91 -3.40 0.75
CA LYS A 130 18.16 -4.17 0.91
C LYS A 130 18.16 -5.41 0.03
N SER A 131 17.05 -6.15 -0.06
CA SER A 131 16.93 -7.27 -0.99
C SER A 131 17.02 -6.81 -2.45
N CYS A 132 16.44 -5.66 -2.79
CA CYS A 132 16.49 -5.13 -4.15
C CYS A 132 17.91 -4.80 -4.62
N VAL A 133 18.75 -4.23 -3.75
CA VAL A 133 20.15 -3.86 -4.09
C VAL A 133 20.99 -5.09 -4.48
N LYS A 134 20.66 -6.27 -3.95
CA LYS A 134 21.37 -7.51 -4.26
C LYS A 134 21.07 -8.04 -5.67
N VAL A 135 20.05 -7.51 -6.35
CA VAL A 135 19.52 -8.08 -7.59
C VAL A 135 19.68 -7.09 -8.77
N PRO A 136 20.69 -7.28 -9.64
CA PRO A 136 20.98 -6.36 -10.73
C PRO A 136 19.89 -6.23 -11.80
N SER A 137 18.95 -7.18 -11.84
CA SER A 137 17.86 -7.16 -12.82
C SER A 137 16.77 -6.14 -12.50
N ILE A 138 16.70 -5.65 -11.26
CA ILE A 138 15.69 -4.69 -10.83
C ILE A 138 15.98 -3.33 -11.46
N LYS A 139 15.00 -2.84 -12.21
CA LYS A 139 15.06 -1.56 -12.91
C LYS A 139 14.43 -0.43 -12.11
N ARG A 140 13.37 -0.71 -11.36
CA ARG A 140 12.63 0.29 -10.58
C ARG A 140 11.90 -0.35 -9.40
N VAL A 141 11.87 0.37 -8.29
CA VAL A 141 10.99 0.09 -7.15
C VAL A 141 9.87 1.11 -7.14
N VAL A 142 8.62 0.66 -7.08
CA VAL A 142 7.44 1.50 -6.88
C VAL A 142 6.96 1.28 -5.45
N LEU A 143 6.99 2.32 -4.63
CA LEU A 143 6.63 2.28 -3.21
C LEU A 143 5.27 2.94 -2.98
N THR A 144 4.38 2.24 -2.27
CA THR A 144 3.15 2.85 -1.75
C THR A 144 3.44 3.63 -0.46
N SER A 145 3.55 4.95 -0.59
CA SER A 145 3.55 5.89 0.53
C SER A 145 2.10 6.30 0.87
N SER A 146 1.86 7.54 1.25
CA SER A 146 0.52 8.08 1.56
C SER A 146 0.49 9.59 1.47
N LEU A 147 -0.68 10.20 1.26
CA LEU A 147 -0.88 11.64 1.49
C LEU A 147 -0.50 12.05 2.93
N ALA A 148 -0.48 11.10 3.88
CA ALA A 148 -0.01 11.31 5.24
C ALA A 148 1.45 11.78 5.33
N SER A 149 2.29 11.53 4.32
CA SER A 149 3.68 12.05 4.25
C SER A 149 3.82 13.34 3.43
N VAL A 150 2.71 13.88 2.93
CA VAL A 150 2.68 15.08 2.08
C VAL A 150 2.00 16.25 2.81
N ALA A 151 0.75 16.05 3.25
CA ALA A 151 -0.16 17.15 3.57
C ALA A 151 -0.15 17.61 5.03
N VAL A 152 0.60 16.98 5.94
CA VAL A 152 0.47 17.17 7.39
C VAL A 152 1.67 17.97 7.94
N ASN A 153 1.67 19.28 7.72
CA ASN A 153 2.80 20.16 8.08
C ASN A 153 2.40 21.43 8.86
N GLY A 154 1.21 21.42 9.47
CA GLY A 154 0.68 22.54 10.25
C GLY A 154 0.21 23.75 9.43
N ARG A 155 0.36 23.74 8.09
CA ARG A 155 -0.21 24.78 7.23
C ARG A 155 -1.74 24.62 7.15
N PRO A 156 -2.50 25.72 7.13
CA PRO A 156 -3.94 25.65 6.93
C PRO A 156 -4.26 25.13 5.52
N LEU A 157 -5.28 24.28 5.43
CA LEU A 157 -5.80 23.73 4.17
C LEU A 157 -7.14 24.41 3.84
N SER A 158 -7.08 25.57 3.19
CA SER A 158 -8.26 26.26 2.66
C SER A 158 -8.57 25.82 1.22
N PRO A 159 -9.79 26.09 0.69
CA PRO A 159 -10.19 25.62 -0.65
C PRO A 159 -9.30 26.08 -1.82
N ASP A 160 -8.54 27.16 -1.63
CA ASP A 160 -7.61 27.74 -2.61
C ASP A 160 -6.18 27.18 -2.52
N VAL A 161 -5.88 26.37 -1.50
CA VAL A 161 -4.57 25.73 -1.34
C VAL A 161 -4.43 24.54 -2.26
N VAL A 162 -3.39 24.56 -3.09
CA VAL A 162 -2.97 23.40 -3.89
C VAL A 162 -1.87 22.67 -3.14
N VAL A 163 -2.18 21.45 -2.70
CA VAL A 163 -1.19 20.52 -2.17
C VAL A 163 -0.65 19.68 -3.32
N ASP A 164 0.67 19.63 -3.45
CA ASP A 164 1.37 18.89 -4.49
C ASP A 164 2.56 18.10 -3.91
N GLU A 165 3.34 17.46 -4.78
CA GLU A 165 4.48 16.61 -4.44
C GLU A 165 5.65 17.37 -3.79
N THR A 166 5.64 18.70 -3.81
CA THR A 166 6.67 19.53 -3.14
C THR A 166 6.39 19.69 -1.65
N TRP A 167 5.20 19.32 -1.19
CA TRP A 167 4.83 19.34 0.22
C TRP A 167 5.32 18.09 0.93
N PHE A 168 5.87 18.29 2.13
CA PHE A 168 6.26 17.20 3.02
C PHE A 168 5.57 17.43 4.36
N SER A 169 5.07 16.34 4.96
CA SER A 169 4.59 16.37 6.33
C SER A 169 5.73 16.70 7.29
N ASP A 170 5.42 17.44 8.36
CA ASP A 170 6.38 17.79 9.40
C ASP A 170 6.29 16.76 10.53
N VAL A 171 7.35 15.98 10.72
CA VAL A 171 7.41 14.93 11.74
C VAL A 171 7.22 15.51 13.14
N VAL A 172 7.87 16.64 13.46
CA VAL A 172 7.79 17.25 14.79
C VAL A 172 6.36 17.71 15.07
N TYR A 173 5.71 18.33 14.09
CA TYR A 173 4.29 18.69 14.19
C TYR A 173 3.41 17.45 14.41
N CYS A 174 3.61 16.40 13.62
CA CYS A 174 2.83 15.17 13.73
C CYS A 174 3.01 14.50 15.11
N GLU A 175 4.22 14.45 15.64
CA GLU A 175 4.52 13.91 16.98
C GLU A 175 3.82 14.72 18.09
N GLN A 176 3.88 16.05 18.02
CA GLN A 176 3.19 16.93 18.98
C GLN A 176 1.68 16.72 18.99
N GLN A 177 1.09 16.45 17.82
CA GLN A 177 -0.33 16.14 17.66
C GLN A 177 -0.65 14.65 17.87
N LYS A 178 0.34 13.81 18.21
CA LYS A 178 0.21 12.35 18.37
C LYS A 178 -0.33 11.64 17.11
N LEU A 179 -0.02 12.16 15.94
CA LEU A 179 -0.41 11.64 14.63
C LEU A 179 0.59 10.56 14.16
N TRP A 180 0.68 9.47 14.92
CA TRP A 180 1.75 8.47 14.76
C TRP A 180 1.76 7.73 13.42
N TYR A 181 0.60 7.57 12.78
CA TYR A 181 0.52 7.02 11.42
C TYR A 181 1.18 7.93 10.39
N MET A 182 1.02 9.25 10.54
CA MET A 182 1.64 10.25 9.67
C MET A 182 3.15 10.25 9.88
N VAL A 183 3.59 10.18 11.15
CA VAL A 183 5.01 10.02 11.50
C VAL A 183 5.60 8.78 10.85
N SER A 184 4.97 7.60 11.01
CA SER A 184 5.50 6.35 10.48
C SER A 184 5.59 6.34 8.96
N LYS A 185 4.57 6.85 8.25
CA LYS A 185 4.59 6.96 6.79
C LYS A 185 5.63 7.95 6.30
N THR A 186 5.79 9.09 6.96
CA THR A 186 6.78 10.11 6.61
C THR A 186 8.20 9.55 6.78
N LEU A 187 8.52 8.97 7.95
CA LEU A 187 9.84 8.42 8.23
C LEU A 187 10.19 7.21 7.35
N ALA A 188 9.23 6.34 7.04
CA ALA A 188 9.47 5.21 6.15
C ALA A 188 9.81 5.66 4.72
N GLU A 189 9.12 6.70 4.21
CA GLU A 189 9.41 7.26 2.89
C GLU A 189 10.76 8.00 2.87
N GLU A 190 11.08 8.81 3.88
CA GLU A 190 12.38 9.46 4.00
C GLU A 190 13.53 8.45 4.02
N ALA A 191 13.37 7.37 4.80
CA ALA A 191 14.33 6.28 4.85
C ALA A 191 14.47 5.59 3.48
N ALA A 192 13.36 5.38 2.77
CA ALA A 192 13.37 4.79 1.42
C ALA A 192 14.14 5.66 0.43
N TRP A 193 13.85 6.96 0.36
CA TRP A 193 14.54 7.89 -0.54
C TRP A 193 16.03 8.01 -0.22
N LYS A 194 16.38 8.12 1.06
CA LYS A 194 17.79 8.15 1.48
C LYS A 194 18.52 6.89 1.04
N PHE A 195 17.96 5.72 1.34
CA PHE A 195 18.56 4.44 0.97
C PHE A 195 18.66 4.26 -0.54
N ALA A 196 17.60 4.61 -1.29
CA ALA A 196 17.59 4.51 -2.74
C ALA A 196 18.65 5.40 -3.38
N LYS A 197 18.82 6.63 -2.89
CA LYS A 197 19.87 7.56 -3.35
C LYS A 197 21.28 7.01 -3.09
N GLU A 198 21.52 6.49 -1.89
CA GLU A 198 22.83 5.93 -1.50
C GLU A 198 23.19 4.67 -2.30
N ASN A 199 22.20 3.88 -2.70
CA ASN A 199 22.38 2.60 -3.38
C ASN A 199 22.02 2.63 -4.88
N ARG A 200 21.75 3.81 -5.45
CA ARG A 200 21.39 4.02 -6.86
C ARG A 200 20.19 3.18 -7.33
N ILE A 201 19.17 3.08 -6.50
CA ILE A 201 17.88 2.47 -6.85
C ILE A 201 17.02 3.55 -7.52
N ASP A 202 16.46 3.24 -8.69
CA ASP A 202 15.37 4.03 -9.27
C ASP A 202 14.10 3.79 -8.45
N LEU A 203 13.67 4.80 -7.70
CA LEU A 203 12.53 4.77 -6.80
C LEU A 203 11.46 5.76 -7.30
N VAL A 204 10.21 5.31 -7.34
CA VAL A 204 9.03 6.15 -7.50
C VAL A 204 8.08 5.88 -6.35
N THR A 205 7.52 6.93 -5.75
CA THR A 205 6.60 6.82 -4.61
C THR A 205 5.21 7.31 -4.99
N LEU A 206 4.19 6.55 -4.58
CA LEU A 206 2.79 6.88 -4.81
C LEU A 206 2.10 7.19 -3.50
N HIS A 207 1.36 8.28 -3.46
CA HIS A 207 0.78 8.84 -2.25
C HIS A 207 -0.73 8.85 -2.40
N PRO A 208 -1.43 7.75 -2.09
CA PRO A 208 -2.87 7.75 -2.06
C PRO A 208 -3.41 8.49 -0.83
N GLY A 209 -4.53 9.19 -1.02
CA GLY A 209 -5.42 9.56 0.08
C GLY A 209 -6.27 8.37 0.52
N PRO A 210 -7.40 8.58 1.23
CA PRO A 210 -8.31 7.49 1.56
C PRO A 210 -8.80 6.76 0.31
N VAL A 211 -8.43 5.48 0.21
CA VAL A 211 -8.73 4.63 -0.95
C VAL A 211 -10.09 3.96 -0.76
N ILE A 212 -10.97 4.12 -1.75
CA ILE A 212 -12.30 3.51 -1.81
C ILE A 212 -12.45 2.66 -3.08
N GLY A 213 -13.55 1.89 -3.17
CA GLY A 213 -13.87 1.08 -4.34
C GLY A 213 -14.10 -0.40 -4.03
N PRO A 214 -14.27 -1.24 -5.05
CA PRO A 214 -14.62 -2.65 -4.89
C PRO A 214 -13.51 -3.46 -4.19
N LEU A 215 -13.90 -4.36 -3.27
CA LEU A 215 -13.00 -5.31 -2.62
C LEU A 215 -12.85 -6.57 -3.47
N LEU A 216 -11.62 -7.05 -3.64
CA LEU A 216 -11.36 -8.38 -4.19
C LEU A 216 -11.22 -9.41 -3.07
N GLN A 217 -10.59 -9.00 -1.98
CA GLN A 217 -10.44 -9.84 -0.80
C GLN A 217 -11.79 -10.05 -0.08
N PRO A 218 -12.00 -11.22 0.55
CA PRO A 218 -13.27 -11.55 1.20
C PRO A 218 -13.50 -10.82 2.53
N THR A 219 -12.51 -10.07 3.02
CA THR A 219 -12.54 -9.38 4.31
C THR A 219 -12.29 -7.88 4.16
N ILE A 220 -13.02 -7.09 4.93
CA ILE A 220 -12.75 -5.67 5.05
C ILE A 220 -11.48 -5.51 5.89
N ASN A 221 -10.43 -4.90 5.34
CA ASN A 221 -9.24 -4.60 6.11
C ASN A 221 -9.46 -3.37 6.99
N PHE A 222 -8.67 -3.23 8.05
CA PHE A 222 -8.86 -2.20 9.07
C PHE A 222 -9.03 -0.77 8.51
N SER A 223 -8.25 -0.39 7.49
CA SER A 223 -8.35 0.92 6.86
C SER A 223 -9.69 1.14 6.15
N VAL A 224 -10.17 0.13 5.41
CA VAL A 224 -11.47 0.20 4.73
C VAL A 224 -12.59 0.14 5.75
N GLU A 225 -12.44 -0.61 6.85
CA GLU A 225 -13.44 -0.68 7.92
C GLU A 225 -13.61 0.68 8.61
N ALA A 226 -12.49 1.32 9.00
CA ALA A 226 -12.50 2.64 9.60
C ALA A 226 -13.17 3.65 8.66
N LEU A 227 -12.77 3.64 7.38
CA LEU A 227 -13.32 4.53 6.38
C LEU A 227 -14.81 4.27 6.10
N LEU A 228 -15.24 3.01 6.05
CA LEU A 228 -16.64 2.64 5.89
C LEU A 228 -17.47 3.07 7.09
N LYS A 229 -16.96 2.94 8.32
CA LYS A 229 -17.65 3.45 9.52
C LYS A 229 -17.85 4.96 9.43
N ASP A 230 -16.81 5.69 9.03
CA ASP A 230 -16.88 7.15 8.87
C ASP A 230 -17.85 7.55 7.75
N ILE A 231 -17.77 6.91 6.58
CA ILE A 231 -18.56 7.27 5.39
C ILE A 231 -20.01 6.78 5.48
N THR A 232 -20.31 5.69 6.18
CA THR A 232 -21.70 5.23 6.36
C THR A 232 -22.35 5.78 7.64
N GLY A 233 -21.53 6.24 8.59
CA GLY A 233 -21.97 6.61 9.93
C GLY A 233 -22.58 5.45 10.73
N THR A 234 -22.32 4.20 10.31
CA THR A 234 -22.90 3.02 10.94
C THR A 234 -22.43 2.91 12.39
N GLY A 235 -23.39 2.93 13.31
CA GLY A 235 -23.13 2.80 14.76
C GLY A 235 -22.80 4.12 15.47
N ALA A 236 -22.84 5.26 14.78
CA ALA A 236 -22.58 6.56 15.38
C ALA A 236 -23.79 7.51 15.28
N GLN A 237 -24.06 8.26 16.35
CA GLN A 237 -25.04 9.36 16.33
C GLN A 237 -24.46 10.65 15.71
N THR A 238 -23.14 10.75 15.65
CA THR A 238 -22.36 11.89 15.17
C THR A 238 -21.18 11.43 14.32
N PHE A 239 -20.71 12.24 13.38
CA PHE A 239 -19.53 11.96 12.56
C PHE A 239 -18.44 13.03 12.76
N PRO A 240 -17.16 12.71 12.47
CA PRO A 240 -16.10 13.69 12.61
C PRO A 240 -16.24 14.81 11.57
N ASN A 241 -15.95 16.05 11.95
CA ASN A 241 -15.77 17.14 10.99
C ASN A 241 -14.44 16.91 10.23
N ALA A 242 -14.51 16.06 9.20
CA ALA A 242 -13.36 15.57 8.47
C ALA A 242 -13.51 15.79 6.96
N VAL A 243 -12.38 16.12 6.36
CA VAL A 243 -12.21 16.32 4.92
C VAL A 243 -11.20 15.30 4.42
N TYR A 244 -11.53 14.60 3.35
CA TYR A 244 -10.71 13.54 2.79
C TYR A 244 -10.46 13.75 1.29
N GLY A 245 -9.23 13.47 0.85
CA GLY A 245 -8.86 13.38 -0.56
C GLY A 245 -9.07 11.95 -1.08
N PHE A 246 -10.27 11.64 -1.58
CA PHE A 246 -10.62 10.29 -2.01
C PHE A 246 -9.95 9.88 -3.33
N VAL A 247 -9.69 8.58 -3.48
CA VAL A 247 -9.22 7.97 -4.72
C VAL A 247 -9.76 6.55 -4.87
N ASP A 248 -10.06 6.11 -6.09
CA ASP A 248 -10.49 4.75 -6.36
C ASP A 248 -9.29 3.77 -6.36
N VAL A 249 -9.47 2.59 -5.78
CA VAL A 249 -8.44 1.54 -5.70
C VAL A 249 -7.92 1.10 -7.07
N ARG A 250 -8.76 1.14 -8.10
CA ARG A 250 -8.38 0.80 -9.48
C ARG A 250 -7.46 1.85 -10.07
N ASP A 251 -7.69 3.13 -9.77
CA ASP A 251 -6.83 4.23 -10.19
C ASP A 251 -5.47 4.17 -9.47
N VAL A 252 -5.48 3.80 -8.18
CA VAL A 252 -4.25 3.54 -7.44
C VAL A 252 -3.47 2.38 -8.07
N ALA A 253 -4.12 1.27 -8.38
CA ALA A 253 -3.46 0.12 -9.00
C ALA A 253 -2.91 0.45 -10.40
N TYR A 254 -3.69 1.17 -11.21
CA TYR A 254 -3.25 1.66 -12.51
C TYR A 254 -2.03 2.56 -12.39
N SER A 255 -2.04 3.48 -11.42
CA SER A 255 -0.92 4.40 -11.15
C SER A 255 0.36 3.67 -10.75
N HIS A 256 0.26 2.58 -9.96
CA HIS A 256 1.42 1.73 -9.64
C HIS A 256 2.04 1.16 -10.91
N VAL A 257 1.22 0.53 -11.76
CA VAL A 257 1.70 -0.08 -13.00
C VAL A 257 2.27 0.97 -13.95
N GLN A 258 1.63 2.14 -14.09
CA GLN A 258 2.16 3.24 -14.92
C GLN A 258 3.48 3.80 -14.39
N ALA A 259 3.61 3.99 -13.07
CA ALA A 259 4.85 4.43 -12.45
C ALA A 259 6.02 3.48 -12.74
N PHE A 260 5.74 2.18 -12.92
CA PHE A 260 6.73 1.21 -13.34
C PHE A 260 6.99 1.21 -14.86
N GLU A 261 5.93 1.22 -15.67
CA GLU A 261 6.01 1.07 -17.13
C GLU A 261 6.53 2.32 -17.84
N VAL A 262 6.21 3.53 -17.34
CA VAL A 262 6.60 4.80 -17.97
C VAL A 262 8.06 5.13 -17.65
N PRO A 263 8.98 5.12 -18.62
CA PRO A 263 10.41 5.29 -18.32
C PRO A 263 10.75 6.63 -17.67
N SER A 264 10.04 7.69 -18.04
CA SER A 264 10.24 9.05 -17.52
C SER A 264 9.56 9.32 -16.18
N ALA A 265 8.82 8.36 -15.61
CA ALA A 265 8.22 8.54 -14.28
C ALA A 265 9.33 8.63 -13.22
N SER A 266 9.22 9.62 -12.33
CA SER A 266 10.24 9.90 -11.32
C SER A 266 9.65 10.66 -10.15
N GLY A 267 10.22 10.47 -8.96
CA GLY A 267 9.84 11.25 -7.78
C GLY A 267 8.57 10.71 -7.12
N ARG A 268 7.76 11.64 -6.64
CA ARG A 268 6.54 11.40 -5.84
C ARG A 268 5.33 11.66 -6.74
N TYR A 269 4.20 11.03 -6.45
CA TYR A 269 2.91 11.33 -7.12
C TYR A 269 1.75 11.25 -6.13
N CYS A 270 0.99 12.34 -6.00
CA CYS A 270 -0.25 12.40 -5.24
C CYS A 270 -1.38 11.71 -6.02
N LEU A 271 -2.08 10.80 -5.35
CA LEU A 271 -3.23 10.08 -5.91
C LEU A 271 -4.48 10.46 -5.12
N VAL A 272 -5.13 11.53 -5.58
CA VAL A 272 -6.37 12.09 -5.05
C VAL A 272 -7.21 12.54 -6.23
N GLU A 273 -8.45 12.05 -6.34
CA GLU A 273 -9.39 12.49 -7.38
C GLU A 273 -10.17 13.72 -6.94
N ARG A 274 -10.74 13.69 -5.72
CA ARG A 274 -11.42 14.85 -5.13
C ARG A 274 -11.18 14.96 -3.64
N VAL A 275 -11.18 16.20 -3.17
CA VAL A 275 -11.28 16.52 -1.75
C VAL A 275 -12.75 16.74 -1.43
N ALA A 276 -13.30 15.99 -0.47
CA ALA A 276 -14.69 16.10 -0.06
C ALA A 276 -14.80 16.06 1.47
N HIS A 277 -15.70 16.89 2.00
CA HIS A 277 -16.12 16.78 3.39
C HIS A 277 -17.03 15.55 3.58
N LEU A 278 -17.00 14.89 4.74
CA LEU A 278 -17.85 13.71 5.01
C LEU A 278 -19.35 13.94 4.75
N ILE A 279 -19.85 15.16 5.00
CA ILE A 279 -21.23 15.56 4.68
C ILE A 279 -21.55 15.35 3.19
N GLU A 280 -20.62 15.63 2.29
CA GLU A 280 -20.82 15.42 0.85
C GLU A 280 -20.89 13.93 0.54
N ALA A 281 -20.05 13.12 1.19
CA ALA A 281 -20.12 11.66 1.06
C ALA A 281 -21.47 11.10 1.52
N PHE A 282 -22.02 11.59 2.65
CA PHE A 282 -23.36 11.17 3.10
C PHE A 282 -24.47 11.59 2.15
N LYS A 283 -24.40 12.78 1.56
CA LYS A 283 -25.37 13.23 0.55
C LYS A 283 -25.37 12.29 -0.65
N ILE A 284 -24.18 11.97 -1.18
CA ILE A 284 -24.02 11.02 -2.28
C ILE A 284 -24.59 9.65 -1.90
N LEU A 285 -24.29 9.14 -0.70
CA LEU A 285 -24.82 7.86 -0.25
C LEU A 285 -26.35 7.86 -0.11
N LYS A 286 -26.95 8.94 0.39
CA LYS A 286 -28.41 9.05 0.54
C LYS A 286 -29.11 9.13 -0.82
N GLU A 287 -28.48 9.76 -1.81
CA GLU A 287 -28.96 9.79 -3.19
C GLU A 287 -28.91 8.39 -3.83
N LEU A 288 -27.81 7.67 -3.64
CA LEU A 288 -27.61 6.32 -4.21
C LEU A 288 -28.40 5.23 -3.47
N TYR A 289 -28.54 5.37 -2.15
CA TYR A 289 -29.17 4.41 -1.26
C TYR A 289 -30.16 5.12 -0.32
N PRO A 290 -31.36 5.50 -0.79
CA PRO A 290 -32.32 6.31 -0.01
C PRO A 290 -32.81 5.65 1.28
N SER A 291 -32.73 4.32 1.38
CA SER A 291 -33.09 3.56 2.58
C SER A 291 -31.96 3.44 3.61
N LEU A 292 -30.74 3.84 3.26
CA LEU A 292 -29.60 3.81 4.18
C LEU A 292 -29.76 4.92 5.22
N LYS A 293 -29.69 4.55 6.50
CA LYS A 293 -29.67 5.52 7.59
C LYS A 293 -28.27 6.09 7.72
N VAL A 294 -28.08 7.32 7.26
CA VAL A 294 -26.86 8.09 7.47
C VAL A 294 -27.09 9.11 8.60
N PRO A 295 -26.07 9.46 9.41
CA PRO A 295 -26.18 10.51 10.40
C PRO A 295 -26.54 11.87 9.76
N GLU A 296 -27.37 12.65 10.45
CA GLU A 296 -27.78 13.98 9.99
C GLU A 296 -27.02 15.12 10.69
N LYS A 297 -26.25 14.82 11.75
CA LYS A 297 -25.45 15.74 12.57
C LYS A 297 -24.20 15.05 13.09
#